data_AF-A0A329SB82-F1
#
_entry.id   AF-A0A329SB82-F1
#
_cell.length_a   1.000
_cell.length_b   1.000
_cell.length_c   1.000
_cell.angle_alpha   90.00
_cell.angle_beta   90.00
_cell.angle_gamma   90.00
#
_symmetry.space_group_name_H-M   'P 1'
#
loop_
_entity.id
_entity.type
_entity.pdbx_description
1 polymer ?
#
loop_
_entity_poly.entity_id
_entity_poly.type
_entity_poly.pdbx_seq_one_letter_code
_entity_poly.pdbx_strand_id
1 'polypeptide(L)'
;MKRKLELFKTNITPAQVMKMFMAPKDSKRAWPEYYMYLMAILEACGGDADYLVLSNIVVQYASANLGTVLMAKVDITRGSYLQQTEELAHFVQSWVLWPIG
;
A
#
# COMPACT_ATOMS: atom_id res chain seq x y z
N MET A 1 26.44 -22.71 4.66
CA MET A 1 25.76 -21.75 3.76
C MET A 1 24.87 -20.71 4.46
N LYS A 2 24.49 -20.85 5.74
CA LYS A 2 23.62 -19.88 6.45
C LYS A 2 24.24 -18.49 6.73
N ARG A 3 25.57 -18.37 6.81
CA ARG A 3 26.26 -17.13 7.21
C ARG A 3 26.27 -16.01 6.17
N LYS A 4 26.12 -16.34 4.88
CA LYS A 4 26.12 -15.34 3.79
C LYS A 4 24.76 -14.67 3.60
N LEU A 5 23.65 -15.36 3.92
CA LEU A 5 22.31 -14.81 3.75
C LEU A 5 22.03 -13.67 4.75
N GLU A 6 22.53 -13.80 5.97
CA GLU A 6 22.46 -12.76 7.02
C GLU A 6 23.22 -11.49 6.64
N LEU A 7 24.30 -11.62 5.85
CA LEU A 7 25.12 -10.48 5.38
C LEU A 7 24.42 -9.69 4.25
N PHE A 8 23.52 -10.33 3.51
CA PHE A 8 22.73 -9.75 2.43
C PHE A 8 21.32 -9.36 2.86
N LYS A 9 20.95 -9.55 4.13
CA LYS A 9 19.81 -8.82 4.71
C LYS A 9 20.22 -7.36 4.73
N THR A 10 19.90 -6.64 3.65
CA THR A 10 19.80 -5.19 3.70
C THR A 10 18.90 -4.89 4.89
N ASN A 11 19.49 -4.43 5.99
CA ASN A 11 18.77 -3.94 7.15
C ASN A 11 18.11 -2.64 6.71
N ILE A 12 17.00 -2.76 5.98
CA ILE A 12 16.16 -1.63 5.62
C ILE A 12 15.72 -1.05 6.96
N THR A 13 16.19 0.15 7.26
CA THR A 13 15.88 0.79 8.54
C THR A 13 14.38 1.15 8.55
N PRO A 14 13.74 1.25 9.73
CA PRO A 14 12.36 1.72 9.81
C PRO A 14 12.13 3.05 9.07
N ALA A 15 13.12 3.96 9.10
CA ALA A 15 13.07 5.22 8.35
C ALA A 15 13.08 5.04 6.83
N GLN A 16 13.83 4.06 6.31
CA GLN A 16 13.83 3.71 4.88
C GLN A 16 12.50 3.07 4.48
N VAL A 17 11.95 2.19 5.30
CA VAL A 17 10.61 1.60 5.10
C VAL A 17 9.54 2.69 5.07
N MET A 18 9.52 3.60 6.05
CA MET A 18 8.58 4.73 6.08
C MET A 18 8.69 5.61 4.85
N LYS A 19 9.92 5.88 4.37
CA LYS A 19 10.14 6.65 3.14
C LYS A 19 9.56 5.93 1.91
N MET A 20 9.69 4.61 1.84
CA MET A 20 9.13 3.80 0.74
C MET A 20 7.60 3.75 0.81
N PHE A 21 7.01 3.68 2.01
CA PHE A 21 5.57 3.78 2.20
C PHE A 21 5.04 5.15 1.78
N MET A 22 5.65 6.26 2.20
CA MET A 22 5.15 7.60 1.85
C MET A 22 5.42 8.00 0.39
N ALA A 23 6.16 7.20 -0.37
CA ALA A 23 6.51 7.53 -1.74
C ALA A 23 5.26 7.44 -2.66
N PRO A 24 5.03 8.47 -3.51
CA PRO A 24 3.92 8.45 -4.43
C PRO A 24 3.98 7.27 -5.40
N LYS A 25 2.81 6.71 -5.72
CA LYS A 25 2.71 5.67 -6.74
C LYS A 25 3.16 6.25 -8.09
N ASP A 26 4.02 5.53 -8.81
CA ASP A 26 4.31 5.81 -10.21
C ASP A 26 3.01 5.81 -11.04
N SER A 27 2.74 6.86 -11.79
CA SER A 27 1.51 7.00 -12.59
C SER A 27 1.31 5.86 -13.59
N LYS A 28 2.38 5.20 -14.04
CA LYS A 28 2.34 4.08 -14.99
C LYS A 28 2.02 2.72 -14.34
N ARG A 29 2.18 2.60 -13.02
CA ARG A 29 1.95 1.33 -12.29
C ARG A 29 0.47 1.14 -12.00
N ALA A 30 -0.06 -0.07 -12.20
CA ALA A 30 -1.43 -0.37 -11.82
C ALA A 30 -1.62 -0.41 -10.29
N TRP A 31 -2.84 -0.26 -9.79
CA TRP A 31 -3.10 -0.29 -8.35
C TRP A 31 -2.88 -1.63 -7.69
N PRO A 32 -3.31 -2.76 -8.28
CA PRO A 32 -2.99 -4.08 -7.74
C PRO A 32 -1.47 -4.30 -7.65
N GLU A 33 -0.70 -3.84 -8.65
CA GLU A 33 0.77 -3.92 -8.64
C GLU A 33 1.39 -3.04 -7.55
N TYR A 34 0.80 -1.86 -7.29
CA TYR A 34 1.26 -1.00 -6.20
C TYR A 34 0.95 -1.60 -4.83
N TYR A 35 -0.23 -2.22 -4.65
CA TYR A 35 -0.55 -2.99 -3.45
C TYR A 35 0.47 -4.11 -3.21
N MET A 36 0.81 -4.90 -4.25
CA MET A 36 1.85 -5.93 -4.16
C MET A 36 3.23 -5.36 -3.77
N TYR A 37 3.60 -4.18 -4.28
CA TYR A 37 4.82 -3.49 -3.88
C TYR A 37 4.82 -3.11 -2.40
N LEU A 38 3.71 -2.58 -1.88
CA LEU A 38 3.58 -2.24 -0.46
C LEU A 38 3.59 -3.49 0.43
N MET A 39 2.98 -4.59 -0.03
CA MET A 39 3.05 -5.89 0.64
C MET A 39 4.48 -6.42 0.75
N ALA A 40 5.28 -6.30 -0.31
CA ALA A 40 6.68 -6.70 -0.29
C ALA A 40 7.52 -5.85 0.69
N ILE A 41 7.23 -4.54 0.81
CA ILE A 41 7.89 -3.67 1.80
C ILE A 41 7.49 -4.07 3.23
N LEU A 42 6.20 -4.32 3.45
CA LEU A 42 5.66 -4.74 4.73
C LEU A 42 6.29 -6.07 5.19
N GLU A 43 6.35 -7.06 4.30
CA GLU A 43 6.99 -8.36 4.56
C GLU A 43 8.48 -8.18 4.89
N ALA A 44 9.20 -7.36 4.12
CA ALA A 44 10.61 -7.03 4.39
C ALA A 44 10.82 -6.31 5.73
N CYS A 45 9.79 -5.66 6.28
CA CYS A 45 9.82 -4.98 7.58
C CYS A 45 9.33 -5.86 8.75
N GLY A 46 8.94 -7.12 8.50
CA GLY A 46 8.47 -8.04 9.53
C GLY A 46 6.96 -8.11 9.73
N GLY A 47 6.15 -7.54 8.83
CA GLY A 47 4.71 -7.80 8.74
C GLY A 47 3.81 -7.09 9.75
N ASP A 48 4.34 -6.42 10.77
CA ASP A 48 3.53 -5.88 11.89
C ASP A 48 2.83 -4.52 11.62
N ALA A 49 2.70 -4.11 10.35
CA ALA A 49 2.26 -2.75 10.00
C ALA A 49 1.23 -2.68 8.85
N ASP A 50 0.31 -3.64 8.78
CA ASP A 50 -0.74 -3.72 7.75
C ASP A 50 -1.55 -2.43 7.59
N TYR A 51 -1.78 -1.70 8.68
CA TYR A 51 -2.49 -0.42 8.68
C TYR A 51 -1.76 0.68 7.87
N LEU A 52 -0.43 0.59 7.72
CA LEU A 52 0.36 1.52 6.91
C LEU A 52 0.09 1.33 5.42
N VAL A 53 -0.21 0.11 4.97
CA VAL A 53 -0.57 -0.17 3.58
C VAL A 53 -1.89 0.52 3.25
N LEU A 54 -2.89 0.36 4.12
CA LEU A 54 -4.19 1.02 3.99
C LEU A 54 -4.06 2.54 4.02
N SER A 55 -3.36 3.09 5.03
CA SER A 55 -3.13 4.52 5.16
C SER A 55 -2.41 5.08 3.95
N ASN A 56 -1.46 4.36 3.36
CA ASN A 56 -0.75 4.85 2.20
C ASN A 56 -1.63 4.90 0.95
N ILE A 57 -2.44 3.86 0.67
CA ILE A 57 -3.40 3.91 -0.44
C ILE A 57 -4.36 5.11 -0.27
N VAL A 58 -4.85 5.34 0.96
CA VAL A 58 -5.69 6.50 1.29
C VAL A 58 -4.95 7.83 1.06
N VAL A 59 -3.72 7.98 1.55
CA VAL A 59 -2.91 9.20 1.43
C VAL A 59 -2.59 9.53 -0.03
N GLN A 60 -2.27 8.54 -0.87
CA GLN A 60 -2.04 8.75 -2.30
C GLN A 60 -3.28 9.28 -3.02
N TYR A 61 -4.46 9.00 -2.48
CA TYR A 61 -5.74 9.36 -3.07
C TYR A 61 -6.49 10.50 -2.42
N ALA A 62 -6.00 10.99 -1.28
CA ALA A 62 -6.58 12.09 -0.52
C ALA A 62 -6.80 13.39 -1.34
N SER A 63 -6.37 13.47 -2.61
CA SER A 63 -6.71 14.56 -3.51
C SER A 63 -8.22 14.59 -3.86
N ALA A 64 -8.87 15.61 -3.30
CA ALA A 64 -10.20 16.20 -3.51
C ALA A 64 -11.43 15.26 -3.66
N ASN A 65 -11.43 14.31 -4.58
CA ASN A 65 -12.64 13.54 -4.92
C ASN A 65 -12.53 12.06 -4.57
N LEU A 66 -11.42 11.40 -4.89
CA LEU A 66 -11.32 9.94 -4.70
C LEU A 66 -10.96 9.58 -3.26
N GLY A 67 -10.19 10.42 -2.58
CA GLY A 67 -9.82 10.24 -1.18
C GLY A 67 -11.01 10.22 -0.25
N THR A 68 -11.98 11.11 -0.46
CA THR A 68 -13.23 11.15 0.32
C THR A 68 -14.05 9.87 0.12
N VAL A 69 -14.13 9.36 -1.11
CA VAL A 69 -14.84 8.11 -1.43
C VAL A 69 -14.16 6.91 -0.79
N LEU A 70 -12.82 6.83 -0.84
CA LEU A 70 -12.07 5.76 -0.21
C LEU A 70 -12.17 5.82 1.31
N MET A 71 -12.03 7.00 1.91
CA MET A 71 -12.23 7.20 3.35
C MET A 71 -13.61 6.76 3.82
N ALA A 72 -14.66 6.96 3.02
CA ALA A 72 -16.00 6.47 3.33
C ALA A 72 -16.15 4.94 3.18
N LYS A 73 -15.27 4.28 2.40
CA LYS A 73 -15.25 2.82 2.22
C LYS A 73 -14.33 2.09 3.21
N VAL A 74 -13.43 2.81 3.87
CA VAL A 74 -12.61 2.25 4.94
C VAL A 74 -13.50 1.91 6.13
N ASP A 75 -13.59 0.62 6.45
CA ASP A 75 -14.22 0.14 7.67
C ASP A 75 -13.14 -0.06 8.73
N ILE A 76 -13.10 0.87 9.70
CA ILE A 76 -12.15 0.85 10.83
C ILE A 76 -12.45 -0.24 11.86
N THR A 77 -13.64 -0.85 11.81
CA THR A 77 -14.04 -1.94 12.71
C THR A 77 -13.60 -3.30 12.19
N ARG A 78 -13.25 -3.38 10.90
CA ARG A 78 -12.74 -4.59 10.25
C ARG A 78 -11.25 -4.78 10.59
N GLY A 79 -10.92 -5.91 11.20
CA GLY A 79 -9.53 -6.24 11.59
C GLY A 79 -8.60 -6.66 10.43
N SER A 80 -9.14 -6.88 9.23
CA SER A 80 -8.38 -7.36 8.07
C SER A 80 -7.95 -6.22 7.14
N TYR A 81 -6.99 -5.39 7.58
CA TYR A 81 -6.52 -4.22 6.85
C TYR A 81 -5.99 -4.55 5.44
N LEU A 82 -5.27 -5.66 5.28
CA LEU A 82 -4.69 -6.07 4.00
C LEU A 82 -5.77 -6.40 2.96
N GLN A 83 -6.76 -7.21 3.34
CA GLN A 83 -7.85 -7.57 2.44
C GLN A 83 -8.67 -6.34 2.04
N GLN A 84 -8.94 -5.44 2.98
CA GLN A 84 -9.62 -4.18 2.68
C GLN A 84 -8.78 -3.31 1.72
N THR A 85 -7.46 -3.30 1.89
CA THR A 85 -6.53 -2.55 1.03
C THR A 85 -6.51 -3.10 -0.39
N GLU A 86 -6.53 -4.42 -0.56
CA GLU A 86 -6.65 -5.10 -1.85
C GLU A 86 -7.98 -4.75 -2.56
N GLU A 87 -9.10 -4.85 -1.83
CA GLU A 87 -10.43 -4.48 -2.33
C GLU A 87 -10.46 -3.02 -2.81
N LEU A 88 -9.87 -2.09 -2.03
CA LEU A 88 -9.76 -0.68 -2.40
C LEU A 88 -8.85 -0.48 -3.63
N ALA A 89 -7.74 -1.20 -3.73
CA ALA A 89 -6.86 -1.13 -4.90
C ALA A 89 -7.57 -1.57 -6.19
N HIS A 90 -8.37 -2.63 -6.13
CA HIS A 90 -9.20 -3.07 -7.26
C HIS A 90 -10.33 -2.09 -7.58
N PHE A 91 -11.02 -1.58 -6.57
CA PHE A 91 -12.06 -0.56 -6.75
C PHE A 91 -11.52 0.67 -7.48
N VAL A 92 -10.39 1.19 -7.01
CA VAL A 92 -9.69 2.30 -7.63
C VAL A 92 -9.30 1.99 -9.08
N GLN A 93 -8.72 0.82 -9.33
CA GLN A 93 -8.31 0.44 -10.68
C GLN A 93 -9.50 0.44 -11.65
N SER A 94 -10.66 -0.05 -11.19
CA SER A 94 -11.89 -0.02 -11.98
C SER A 94 -12.38 1.41 -12.24
N TRP A 95 -12.22 2.31 -11.27
CA TRP A 95 -12.59 3.72 -11.40
C TRP A 95 -11.69 4.48 -12.38
N VAL A 96 -10.38 4.19 -12.39
CA VAL A 96 -9.43 4.81 -13.32
C VAL A 96 -9.64 4.33 -14.76
N LEU A 97 -10.04 3.07 -14.95
CA LEU A 97 -10.30 2.49 -16.27
C LEU A 97 -11.65 2.89 -16.86
N TRP A 98 -12.60 3.30 -16.01
CA TRP A 98 -13.89 3.82 -16.45
C TRP A 98 -13.97 5.32 -16.16
N PRO A 99 -13.49 6.18 -17.08
CA PRO A 99 -13.80 7.60 -16.98
C PRO A 99 -15.29 7.73 -17.24
N ILE A 100 -16.08 7.84 -16.17
CA ILE A 100 -17.36 8.53 -16.26
C ILE A 100 -17.02 9.97 -16.65
N GLY A 101 -17.43 10.33 -17.86
CA GLY A 101 -17.08 11.59 -18.55
C GLY A 101 -17.65 12.84 -17.90
#